data_AF-A0A554LJY6-F1
#
_entry.id   AF-A0A554LJY6-F1
#
_cell.length_a   1.000
_cell.length_b   1.000
_cell.length_c   1.000
_cell.angle_alpha   90.00
_cell.angle_beta   90.00
_cell.angle_gamma   90.00
#
_symmetry.space_group_name_H-M   'P 1'
#
loop_
_entity.id
_entity.type
_entity.pdbx_description
1 polymer ?
#
loop_
_entity_poly.entity_id
_entity_poly.type
_entity_poly.pdbx_seq_one_letter_code
_entity_poly.pdbx_strand_id
1 'polypeptide(L)'
;MRQITTLLAKTKIDYSWSFSDKTRKDTTYITHGYHRYPAKFIPQIVSRLAEKYTREGDSIVDPFGGCGTTLVESKVMGRPSIAIDINPVAVLITKILCKI
;
A
#
# COMPACT_ATOMS: atom_id res chain seq x y z
N MET A 1 11.59 24.30 19.10
CA MET A 1 12.00 24.35 17.69
C MET A 1 13.42 23.82 17.45
N ARG A 2 14.44 24.27 18.20
CA ARG A 2 15.86 23.86 18.04
C ARG A 2 16.13 22.34 18.14
N GLN A 3 15.43 21.63 19.03
CA GLN A 3 15.56 20.17 19.22
C GLN A 3 15.09 19.35 18.01
N ILE A 4 14.00 19.74 17.34
CA ILE A 4 13.48 19.03 16.16
C ILE A 4 14.48 19.14 15.00
N THR A 5 15.06 20.32 14.79
CA THR A 5 16.07 20.54 13.75
C THR A 5 17.32 19.69 13.99
N THR A 6 17.77 19.59 15.24
CA THR A 6 18.89 18.71 15.62
C THR A 6 18.56 17.23 15.43
N LEU A 7 17.32 16.82 15.70
CA LEU A 7 16.87 15.44 15.50
C LEU A 7 16.88 15.08 14.00
N LEU A 8 16.24 15.89 13.16
CA LEU A 8 16.19 15.67 11.71
C LEU A 8 17.58 15.63 11.08
N ALA A 9 18.50 16.49 11.52
CA ALA A 9 19.88 16.49 11.03
C ALA A 9 20.68 15.22 11.39
N LYS A 10 20.28 14.51 12.46
CA LYS A 10 20.93 13.27 12.92
C LYS A 10 20.25 12.00 12.41
N THR A 11 19.01 12.10 11.92
CA THR A 11 18.27 10.95 11.39
C THR A 11 18.95 10.45 10.11
N LYS A 12 19.42 9.20 10.13
CA LYS A 12 19.94 8.55 8.93
C LYS A 12 18.80 8.34 7.93
N ILE A 13 18.99 8.83 6.70
CA ILE A 13 18.02 8.65 5.62
C ILE A 13 18.16 7.21 5.09
N ASP A 14 17.03 6.50 5.05
CA ASP A 14 16.94 5.18 4.41
C ASP A 14 16.35 5.34 3.00
N TYR A 15 17.23 5.32 2.01
CA TYR A 15 16.84 5.41 0.59
C TYR A 15 16.15 4.16 0.07
N SER A 16 16.15 3.03 0.80
CA SER A 16 15.48 1.81 0.31
C SER A 16 13.96 2.01 0.13
N TRP A 17 13.36 2.95 0.88
CA TRP A 17 11.94 3.33 0.77
C TRP A 17 11.64 4.38 -0.30
N SER A 18 12.63 4.80 -1.10
CA SER A 18 12.40 5.72 -2.22
C SER A 18 11.70 5.04 -3.40
N PHE A 19 11.89 3.73 -3.56
CA PHE A 19 11.46 2.95 -4.73
C PHE A 19 11.86 3.61 -6.06
N SER A 20 12.99 4.31 -6.08
CA SER A 20 13.46 5.11 -7.23
C SER A 20 13.79 4.26 -8.46
N ASP A 21 13.97 2.95 -8.29
CA ASP A 21 14.17 1.97 -9.35
C ASP A 21 12.86 1.50 -10.02
N LYS A 22 11.69 1.87 -9.49
CA LYS A 22 10.39 1.41 -10.01
C LYS A 22 9.86 2.34 -11.09
N THR A 23 9.50 1.76 -12.23
CA THR A 23 8.82 2.47 -13.31
C THR A 23 7.32 2.56 -13.06
N ARG A 24 6.62 3.42 -13.82
CA ARG A 24 5.15 3.47 -13.77
C ARG A 24 4.51 2.11 -14.04
N LYS A 25 5.06 1.34 -14.98
CA LYS A 25 4.57 0.00 -15.31
C LYS A 25 4.67 -0.93 -14.10
N ASP A 26 5.78 -0.84 -13.37
CA ASP A 26 5.98 -1.62 -12.14
C ASP A 26 5.00 -1.21 -11.04
N THR A 27 4.53 0.03 -11.00
CA THR A 27 3.57 0.51 -9.98
C THR A 27 2.09 0.28 -10.33
N THR A 28 1.79 -0.19 -11.56
CA THR A 28 0.41 -0.33 -12.07
C THR A 28 0.07 -1.74 -12.54
N TYR A 29 0.82 -2.76 -12.13
CA TYR A 29 0.57 -4.15 -12.51
C TYR A 29 -0.77 -4.70 -11.99
N ILE A 30 -1.22 -5.80 -12.60
CA ILE A 30 -2.51 -6.46 -12.30
C ILE A 30 -3.66 -5.43 -12.42
N THR A 31 -4.39 -5.17 -11.34
CA THR A 31 -5.54 -4.28 -11.30
C THR A 31 -5.17 -2.90 -10.77
N HIS A 32 -3.92 -2.68 -10.36
CA HIS A 32 -3.50 -1.40 -9.78
C HIS A 32 -3.59 -0.23 -10.76
N GLY A 33 -3.59 -0.50 -12.07
CA GLY A 33 -3.75 0.49 -13.14
C GLY A 33 -5.18 0.76 -13.60
N TYR A 34 -6.20 0.01 -13.15
CA TYR A 34 -7.55 0.08 -13.72
C TYR A 34 -8.30 1.39 -13.40
N HIS A 35 -8.06 1.98 -12.24
CA HIS A 35 -8.70 3.24 -11.86
C HIS A 35 -7.72 4.13 -11.08
N ARG A 36 -7.66 5.41 -11.45
CA ARG A 36 -6.88 6.41 -10.69
C ARG A 36 -7.67 6.88 -9.48
N TYR A 37 -7.15 6.65 -8.29
CA TYR A 37 -7.70 7.18 -7.04
C TYR A 37 -6.70 8.16 -6.41
N PRO A 38 -7.16 9.31 -5.87
CA PRO A 38 -6.26 10.28 -5.24
C PRO A 38 -5.43 9.66 -4.11
N ALA A 39 -4.19 10.12 -3.95
CA ALA A 39 -3.29 9.72 -2.86
C ALA A 39 -3.07 8.20 -2.72
N LYS A 40 -3.19 7.43 -3.81
CA LYS A 40 -2.87 6.00 -3.85
C LYS A 40 -1.37 5.78 -3.63
N PHE A 41 -1.00 4.93 -2.67
CA PHE A 41 0.37 4.45 -2.53
C PHE A 41 0.70 3.36 -3.57
N ILE A 42 1.98 3.24 -3.92
CA ILE A 42 2.45 2.20 -4.84
C ILE A 42 2.31 0.81 -4.21
N PRO A 43 2.01 -0.25 -4.98
CA PRO A 43 1.84 -1.60 -4.44
C PRO A 43 3.04 -2.10 -3.63
N GLN A 44 4.25 -1.75 -4.06
CA GLN A 44 5.52 -2.19 -3.46
C GLN A 44 5.66 -1.81 -1.98
N ILE A 45 5.01 -0.71 -1.57
CA ILE A 45 4.99 -0.31 -0.15
C ILE A 45 4.23 -1.38 0.65
N VAL A 46 3.05 -1.80 0.18
CA VAL A 46 2.27 -2.84 0.86
C VAL A 46 3.00 -4.16 0.84
N SER A 47 3.48 -4.63 -0.32
CA SER A 47 4.11 -5.95 -0.42
C SER A 47 5.29 -6.05 0.54
N ARG A 48 6.14 -5.00 0.59
CA ARG A 48 7.26 -4.95 1.52
C ARG A 48 6.83 -4.92 2.99
N LEU A 49 5.78 -4.16 3.33
CA LEU A 49 5.26 -4.12 4.70
C LEU A 49 4.66 -5.48 5.12
N ALA A 50 3.87 -6.09 4.24
CA ALA A 50 3.26 -7.39 4.47
C ALA A 50 4.33 -8.47 4.62
N GLU A 51 5.34 -8.53 3.75
CA GLU A 51 6.49 -9.45 3.87
C GLU A 51 7.24 -9.27 5.18
N LYS A 52 7.47 -8.02 5.59
CA LYS A 52 8.27 -7.72 6.77
C LYS A 52 7.56 -8.04 8.08
N TYR A 53 6.25 -7.84 8.14
CA TYR A 53 5.49 -7.85 9.40
C TYR A 53 4.45 -8.97 9.51
N THR A 54 4.27 -9.80 8.50
CA THR A 54 3.27 -10.87 8.51
C THR A 54 3.79 -12.14 7.84
N ARG A 55 3.29 -13.30 8.28
CA ARG A 55 3.55 -14.61 7.69
C ARG A 55 2.41 -15.02 6.76
N GLU A 56 2.61 -16.09 5.99
CA GLU A 56 1.54 -16.69 5.22
C GLU A 56 0.37 -17.11 6.12
N GLY A 57 -0.86 -16.81 5.70
CA GLY A 57 -2.07 -17.04 6.49
C GLY A 57 -2.39 -15.98 7.54
N ASP A 58 -1.45 -15.09 7.90
CA ASP A 58 -1.76 -13.96 8.80
C ASP A 58 -2.75 -13.00 8.11
N SER A 59 -3.67 -12.44 8.90
CA SER A 59 -4.69 -11.51 8.39
C SER A 59 -4.19 -10.07 8.37
N ILE A 60 -4.45 -9.36 7.27
CA ILE A 60 -4.11 -7.94 7.10
C ILE A 60 -5.38 -7.09 7.20
N VAL A 61 -5.33 -6.04 8.02
CA VAL A 61 -6.44 -5.08 8.16
C VAL A 61 -5.98 -3.69 7.76
N ASP A 62 -6.72 -3.07 6.84
CA ASP A 62 -6.52 -1.67 6.42
C ASP A 62 -7.73 -0.82 6.80
N PRO A 63 -7.67 -0.01 7.87
CA PRO A 63 -8.79 0.82 8.31
C PRO A 63 -9.08 2.01 7.38
N PHE A 64 -8.20 2.29 6.40
CA PHE A 64 -8.33 3.37 5.42
C PHE A 64 -8.04 2.85 4.02
N GLY A 65 -8.81 1.85 3.60
CA GLY A 65 -8.53 1.01 2.44
C GLY A 65 -8.45 1.74 1.11
N GLY A 66 -9.05 2.93 0.98
CA GLY A 66 -9.06 3.71 -0.24
C GLY A 66 -9.52 2.88 -1.44
N CYS A 67 -8.70 2.84 -2.49
CA CYS A 67 -8.98 2.05 -3.69
C CYS A 67 -8.61 0.56 -3.58
N GLY A 68 -8.17 0.09 -2.41
CA GLY A 68 -8.02 -1.35 -2.15
C GLY A 68 -6.65 -1.92 -2.50
N THR A 69 -5.63 -1.10 -2.69
CA THR A 69 -4.24 -1.54 -2.96
C THR A 69 -3.80 -2.61 -1.96
N THR A 70 -4.10 -2.42 -0.67
CA THR A 70 -3.73 -3.36 0.40
C THR A 70 -4.40 -4.72 0.23
N LEU A 71 -5.68 -4.76 -0.13
CA LEU A 71 -6.43 -6.00 -0.36
C LEU A 71 -5.91 -6.74 -1.59
N VAL A 72 -5.64 -6.02 -2.69
CA VAL A 72 -5.08 -6.62 -3.92
C VAL A 72 -3.73 -7.27 -3.62
N GLU A 73 -2.82 -6.55 -2.96
CA GLU A 73 -1.50 -7.09 -2.61
C GLU A 73 -1.59 -8.25 -1.61
N SER A 74 -2.43 -8.13 -0.58
CA SER A 74 -2.65 -9.22 0.36
C SER A 74 -3.14 -10.49 -0.35
N LYS A 75 -4.05 -10.35 -1.33
CA LYS A 75 -4.55 -11.45 -2.14
C LYS A 75 -3.46 -12.07 -3.01
N VAL A 76 -2.64 -11.26 -3.69
CA VAL A 76 -1.49 -11.73 -4.47
C VAL A 76 -0.54 -12.56 -3.61
N MET A 77 -0.37 -12.18 -2.35
CA MET A 77 0.53 -12.85 -1.41
C MET A 77 -0.14 -13.93 -0.56
N GLY A 78 -1.37 -14.36 -0.88
CA GLY A 78 -2.07 -15.44 -0.18
C GLY A 78 -2.48 -15.13 1.26
N ARG A 79 -2.70 -13.86 1.60
CA ARG A 79 -3.06 -13.41 2.95
C ARG A 79 -4.52 -12.98 3.04
N PRO A 80 -5.32 -13.52 3.98
CA PRO A 80 -6.65 -13.00 4.27
C PRO A 80 -6.58 -11.51 4.59
N SER A 81 -7.51 -10.71 4.08
CA SER A 81 -7.49 -9.27 4.31
C SER A 81 -8.86 -8.63 4.35
N ILE A 82 -8.96 -7.56 5.12
CA ILE A 82 -10.16 -6.73 5.28
C ILE A 82 -9.74 -5.27 5.18
N ALA A 83 -10.52 -4.46 4.46
CA ALA A 83 -10.35 -3.02 4.50
C ALA A 83 -11.68 -2.29 4.70
N ILE A 84 -11.61 -1.13 5.32
CA ILE A 84 -12.75 -0.24 5.57
C ILE A 84 -12.41 1.12 4.96
N ASP A 85 -13.41 1.78 4.36
CA ASP A 85 -13.28 3.16 3.92
C ASP A 85 -14.63 3.88 4.07
N ILE A 86 -14.58 5.15 4.46
CA ILE A 86 -15.78 5.98 4.61
C ILE A 86 -16.36 6.40 3.25
N ASN A 87 -15.52 6.47 2.22
CA ASN A 87 -15.92 6.88 0.89
C ASN A 87 -16.54 5.69 0.14
N PRO A 88 -17.85 5.71 -0.17
CA PRO A 88 -18.52 4.60 -0.84
C PRO A 88 -17.98 4.34 -2.25
N VAL A 89 -17.44 5.36 -2.93
CA VAL A 89 -16.79 5.20 -4.24
C VAL A 89 -15.49 4.39 -4.11
N ALA A 90 -14.73 4.62 -3.04
CA ALA A 90 -13.50 3.88 -2.76
C ALA A 90 -13.81 2.40 -2.50
N VAL A 91 -14.87 2.12 -1.74
CA VAL A 91 -15.39 0.76 -1.51
C VAL A 91 -15.84 0.10 -2.82
N LEU A 92 -16.53 0.82 -3.70
CA LEU A 92 -16.95 0.29 -5.00
C LEU A 92 -15.77 -0.07 -5.90
N ILE A 93 -14.79 0.84 -6.01
CA ILE A 93 -13.55 0.60 -6.77
C ILE A 93 -12.84 -0.64 -6.22
N THR A 94 -12.65 -0.70 -4.90
CA THR A 94 -12.01 -1.82 -4.20
C THR A 94 -12.67 -3.15 -4.54
N LYS A 95 -14.01 -3.22 -4.52
CA LYS A 95 -14.78 -4.42 -4.89
C LYS A 95 -14.52 -4.88 -6.32
N ILE A 96 -14.25 -3.96 -7.25
CA ILE A 96 -13.92 -4.28 -8.64
C ILE A 96 -12.46 -4.74 -8.75
N LEU A 97 -11.52 -4.03 -8.10
CA LEU A 97 -10.11 -4.36 -8.19
C LEU A 97 -9.75 -5.71 -7.54
N CYS A 98 -10.51 -6.15 -6.53
CA CYS A 98 -10.25 -7.40 -5.80
C CYS A 98 -10.91 -8.65 -6.42
N LYS A 99 -11.66 -8.51 -7.52
CA LYS A 99 -12.43 -9.61 -8.17
C LYS A 99 -11.60 -10.55 -9.06
N ILE A 100 -10.30 -10.32 -9.17
CA ILE A 100 -9.33 -11.16 -9.88
C ILE A 100 -9.11 -12.53 -9.24
#